data_AF-A0A2S1LTI1-F1
#
_entry.id   AF-A0A2S1LTI1-F1
#
_cell.length_a   1.000
_cell.length_b   1.000
_cell.length_c   1.000
_cell.angle_alpha   90.00
_cell.angle_beta   90.00
_cell.angle_gamma   90.00
#
_symmetry.space_group_name_H-M   'P 1'
#
loop_
_entity.id
_entity.type
_entity.pdbx_description
1 polymer ?
#
loop_
_entity_poly.entity_id
_entity_poly.type
_entity_poly.pdbx_seq_one_letter_code
_entity_poly.pdbx_strand_id
1 'polypeptide(L)'
;MATPISTILQWFTTGKKPSQAQFWASWQSFWHKDEQIPQSSVNGLPGALIGKADKIQLDGHIADANAHGIADKLATKSDVGHTHMIPKF
;
A
#
# COMPACT_ATOMS: atom_id res chain seq x y z
N MET A 1 9.49 23.93 10.08
CA MET A 1 8.26 23.59 9.34
C MET A 1 8.22 24.40 8.06
N ALA A 2 7.79 23.81 6.95
CA ALA A 2 7.67 24.54 5.68
C ALA A 2 6.62 25.66 5.80
N THR A 3 6.84 26.77 5.08
CA THR A 3 5.87 27.86 5.06
C THR A 3 4.62 27.41 4.31
N PRO A 4 3.40 27.62 4.85
CA PRO A 4 2.17 27.30 4.13
C PRO A 4 2.10 27.98 2.76
N ILE A 5 1.64 27.26 1.75
CA ILE A 5 1.55 27.79 0.38
C ILE A 5 0.67 29.05 0.31
N SER A 6 -0.38 29.13 1.13
CA SER A 6 -1.25 30.32 1.23
C SER A 6 -0.49 31.57 1.68
N THR A 7 0.51 31.43 2.56
CA THR A 7 1.39 32.53 2.98
C THR A 7 2.38 32.89 1.88
N ILE A 8 2.96 31.90 1.20
CA ILE A 8 3.89 32.12 0.09
C ILE A 8 3.22 32.90 -1.04
N LEU A 9 2.01 32.53 -1.43
CA LEU A 9 1.25 33.20 -2.49
C LEU A 9 1.02 34.70 -2.21
N GLN A 10 0.90 35.09 -0.94
CA GLN A 10 0.74 36.51 -0.57
C GLN A 10 1.99 37.36 -0.80
N TRP A 11 3.17 36.75 -0.92
CA TRP A 11 4.43 37.44 -1.22
C TRP A 11 4.57 37.77 -2.70
N PHE A 12 3.84 37.08 -3.59
CA PHE A 12 3.91 37.20 -5.05
C PHE A 12 2.69 37.89 -5.66
N THR A 13 1.97 38.72 -4.90
CA THR A 13 0.87 39.53 -5.44
C THR A 13 1.40 40.73 -6.23
N THR A 14 0.61 41.23 -7.19
CA THR A 14 0.95 42.41 -8.00
C THR A 14 1.46 43.58 -7.15
N GLY A 15 2.59 44.16 -7.55
CA GLY A 15 3.20 45.30 -6.86
C GLY A 15 4.03 44.93 -5.62
N LYS A 16 4.02 43.68 -5.17
CA LYS A 16 4.92 43.22 -4.09
C LYS A 16 6.18 42.60 -4.65
N LYS A 17 7.30 42.86 -3.96
CA LYS A 17 8.57 42.16 -4.16
C LYS A 17 8.88 41.37 -2.89
N PRO A 18 9.01 40.04 -2.96
CA PRO A 18 9.40 39.26 -1.80
C PRO A 18 10.81 39.66 -1.32
N SER A 19 11.02 39.63 -0.01
CA SER A 19 12.37 39.70 0.56
C SER A 19 13.18 38.45 0.17
N GLN A 20 14.51 38.50 0.32
CA GLN A 20 15.35 37.33 0.09
C GLN A 20 14.89 36.11 0.90
N ALA A 21 14.56 36.31 2.18
CA ALA A 21 14.07 35.23 3.05
C ALA A 21 12.74 34.66 2.57
N GLN A 22 11.81 35.50 2.11
CA GLN A 22 10.53 35.06 1.55
C GLN A 22 10.74 34.28 0.23
N PHE A 23 11.63 34.77 -0.62
CA PHE A 23 11.97 34.09 -1.86
C PHE A 23 12.61 32.71 -1.59
N TRP A 24 13.57 32.62 -0.67
CA TRP A 24 14.17 31.35 -0.26
C TRP A 24 13.18 30.39 0.39
N ALA A 25 12.26 30.90 1.21
CA ALA A 25 11.21 30.09 1.80
C ALA A 25 10.25 29.50 0.74
N SER A 26 10.17 30.11 -0.44
CA SER A 26 9.37 29.58 -1.55
C SER A 26 10.00 28.31 -2.13
N TRP A 27 11.32 28.32 -2.33
CA TRP A 27 12.05 27.16 -2.86
C TRP A 27 12.14 26.01 -1.86
N GLN A 28 12.32 26.31 -0.57
CA GLN A 28 12.39 25.31 0.50
C GLN A 28 11.04 24.62 0.82
N SER A 29 9.93 25.11 0.26
CA SER A 29 8.61 24.47 0.44
C SER A 29 8.38 23.28 -0.49
N PHE A 30 9.28 23.02 -1.44
CA PHE A 30 9.23 21.89 -2.35
C PHE A 30 10.42 20.95 -2.10
N TRP A 31 10.22 19.67 -2.38
CA TRP A 31 11.32 18.71 -2.41
C TRP A 31 12.14 18.90 -3.69
N HIS A 32 13.46 18.92 -3.56
CA HIS A 32 14.37 18.98 -4.70
C HIS A 32 14.61 17.59 -5.31
N LYS A 33 15.02 17.52 -6.59
CA LYS A 33 15.09 16.24 -7.34
C LYS A 33 16.01 15.19 -6.72
N ASP A 34 17.05 15.64 -6.02
CA ASP A 34 18.06 14.77 -5.41
C ASP A 34 17.78 14.51 -3.93
N GLU A 35 16.67 15.03 -3.39
CA GLU A 35 16.27 14.80 -2.01
C GLU A 35 15.42 13.55 -1.87
N GLN A 36 15.66 12.82 -0.78
CA GLN A 36 14.80 11.71 -0.39
C GLN A 36 13.55 12.24 0.30
N ILE A 37 12.38 11.79 -0.15
CA ILE A 37 11.10 12.10 0.49
C ILE A 37 10.87 11.11 1.64
N PRO A 38 10.79 11.54 2.90
CA PRO A 38 10.49 10.67 4.03
C PRO A 38 9.09 10.08 3.89
N GLN A 39 8.95 8.78 4.13
CA GLN A 39 7.64 8.10 4.13
C GLN A 39 6.63 8.75 5.09
N SER A 40 7.12 9.26 6.24
CA SER A 40 6.30 9.99 7.22
C SER A 40 5.65 11.26 6.66
N SER A 41 6.15 11.81 5.56
CA SER A 41 5.61 13.00 4.91
C SER A 41 4.52 12.67 3.87
N VAL A 42 4.27 11.40 3.59
CA VAL A 42 3.24 10.96 2.62
C VAL A 42 1.95 10.63 3.35
N ASN A 43 0.94 11.49 3.17
CA ASN A 43 -0.39 11.26 3.75
C ASN A 43 -1.01 9.95 3.22
N GLY A 44 -1.61 9.17 4.12
CA GLY A 44 -2.29 7.92 3.77
C GLY A 44 -1.36 6.73 3.50
N LEU A 45 -0.04 6.93 3.47
CA LEU A 45 0.90 5.83 3.21
C LEU A 45 0.80 4.70 4.23
N PRO A 46 0.79 4.93 5.57
CA PRO A 46 0.63 3.83 6.53
C PRO A 46 -0.68 3.06 6.34
N GLY A 47 -1.79 3.75 6.07
CA GLY A 47 -3.09 3.13 5.84
C GLY A 47 -3.12 2.26 4.59
N ALA A 48 -2.46 2.69 3.51
CA ALA A 48 -2.35 1.91 2.28
C ALA A 48 -1.53 0.62 2.47
N LEU A 49 -0.59 0.60 3.42
CA LEU A 49 0.25 -0.55 3.72
C LEU A 49 -0.46 -1.61 4.60
N ILE A 50 -1.37 -1.19 5.49
CA ILE A 50 -2.11 -2.11 6.38
C ILE A 50 -2.89 -3.19 5.61
N GLY A 51 -3.37 -2.89 4.39
CA GLY A 51 -4.10 -3.83 3.54
C GLY A 51 -3.21 -4.80 2.75
N LYS A 52 -1.89 -4.75 2.91
CA LYS A 52 -0.93 -5.64 2.22
C LYS A 52 -0.43 -6.70 3.20
N ALA A 53 -0.21 -7.91 2.68
CA ALA A 53 0.54 -8.92 3.42
C ALA A 53 2.02 -8.53 3.47
N ASP A 54 2.66 -8.74 4.62
CA ASP A 54 4.10 -8.55 4.73
C ASP A 54 4.86 -9.59 3.89
N LYS A 55 6.07 -9.24 3.45
CA LYS A 55 6.89 -10.12 2.60
C LYS A 55 7.06 -11.51 3.20
N ILE A 56 7.32 -11.60 4.50
CA ILE A 56 7.52 -12.89 5.19
C ILE A 56 6.25 -13.74 5.16
N GLN A 57 5.08 -13.13 5.34
CA GLN A 57 3.80 -13.85 5.29
C GLN A 57 3.50 -14.37 3.89
N LEU A 58 3.77 -13.54 2.87
CA LEU A 58 3.59 -13.93 1.47
C LEU A 58 4.56 -15.05 1.07
N ASP A 59 5.84 -14.93 1.44
CA ASP A 59 6.85 -15.94 1.13
C ASP A 59 6.50 -17.29 1.78
N GLY A 60 6.04 -17.28 3.03
CA GLY A 60 5.56 -18.48 3.73
C GLY A 60 4.35 -19.12 3.04
N HIS A 61 3.38 -18.31 2.63
CA HIS A 61 2.21 -18.79 1.89
C HIS A 61 2.58 -19.39 0.52
N ILE A 62 3.57 -18.83 -0.19
CA ILE A 62 4.02 -19.34 -1.49
C ILE A 62 4.79 -20.66 -1.33
N ALA A 63 5.60 -20.78 -0.29
CA ALA A 63 6.41 -21.97 -0.04
C ALA A 63 5.59 -23.16 0.50
N ASP A 64 4.43 -22.90 1.11
CA ASP A 64 3.56 -23.93 1.65
C ASP A 64 2.74 -24.62 0.54
N ALA A 65 3.12 -25.86 0.22
CA ALA A 65 2.43 -26.70 -0.75
C ALA A 65 0.97 -27.02 -0.38
N ASN A 66 0.57 -26.79 0.87
CA ASN A 66 -0.79 -26.99 1.36
C ASN A 66 -1.42 -25.71 1.93
N ALA A 67 -0.98 -24.52 1.52
CA ALA A 67 -1.47 -23.23 2.02
C ALA A 67 -3.01 -23.05 1.95
N HIS A 68 -3.68 -23.77 1.05
CA HIS A 68 -5.12 -23.73 0.84
C HIS A 68 -5.88 -24.98 1.34
N GLY A 69 -5.16 -25.99 1.86
CA GLY A 69 -5.74 -27.22 2.41
C GLY A 69 -6.55 -28.04 1.39
N ILE A 70 -6.25 -27.92 0.10
CA ILE A 70 -7.06 -28.52 -0.98
C ILE A 70 -6.95 -30.04 -0.95
N ALA A 71 -5.75 -30.57 -0.72
CA ALA A 71 -5.49 -32.01 -0.66
C ALA A 71 -6.29 -32.66 0.50
N ASP A 72 -6.26 -32.06 1.68
CA ASP A 72 -6.99 -32.57 2.87
C ASP A 72 -8.51 -32.54 2.67
N LYS A 73 -9.02 -31.47 2.05
CA LYS A 73 -10.45 -31.34 1.73
C LYS A 73 -10.89 -32.38 0.70
N LEU A 74 -10.03 -32.72 -0.25
CA LEU A 74 -10.34 -33.72 -1.28
C LEU A 74 -10.28 -35.16 -0.73
N ALA A 75 -9.37 -35.43 0.21
CA ALA A 75 -9.24 -36.75 0.85
C ALA A 75 -10.54 -37.22 1.54
N THR A 76 -11.37 -36.29 2.02
CA THR A 76 -12.68 -36.59 2.64
C THR A 76 -13.84 -36.62 1.65
N LYS A 77 -13.60 -36.27 0.39
CA LYS A 77 -14.56 -36.31 -0.72
C LYS A 77 -14.26 -37.44 -1.72
N SER A 78 -13.39 -38.39 -1.35
CA SER A 78 -13.21 -39.61 -2.14
C SER A 78 -14.57 -40.23 -2.40
N ASP A 79 -14.84 -40.57 -3.66
CA ASP A 79 -16.11 -41.12 -4.12
C ASP A 79 -16.56 -42.24 -3.17
N VAL A 80 -17.55 -41.95 -2.32
CA VAL A 80 -18.14 -42.96 -1.46
C VAL A 80 -18.93 -43.81 -2.41
N GLY A 81 -18.27 -44.84 -2.96
CA GLY A 81 -18.78 -45.68 -4.04
C GLY A 81 -20.24 -46.02 -3.76
N HIS A 82 -21.15 -45.34 -4.45
CA HIS A 82 -22.57 -45.59 -4.29
C HIS A 82 -22.84 -46.98 -4.87
N THR A 83 -22.84 -48.00 -4.00
CA THR A 83 -23.23 -49.36 -4.38
C THR A 83 -24.75 -49.40 -4.50
N HIS A 84 -25.31 -48.85 -5.58
CA HIS A 84 -26.71 -49.09 -5.89
C HIS A 84 -26.82 -50.51 -6.46
N MET A 85 -27.16 -51.46 -5.60
CA MET A 85 -27.47 -52.84 -6.00
C MET A 85 -28.77 -52.79 -6.81
N ILE A 86 -28.68 -52.99 -8.12
CA ILE A 86 -29.85 -53.14 -9.00
C ILE A 86 -30.55 -54.45 -8.59
N PRO A 87 -31.82 -54.43 -8.11
CA PRO A 87 -32.52 -55.66 -7.78
C PRO A 87 -32.73 -56.49 -9.05
N LYS A 88 -32.29 -57.75 -9.04
CA LYS A 88 -32.64 -58.69 -10.12
C LYS A 88 -34.13 -59.02 -10.01
N PHE A 89 -34.82 -58.85 -11.13
CA PHE A 89 -36.23 -59.17 -11.35
C PHE A 89 -36.56 -60.63 -11.02
#